data_AF-A0A1F4UU01-F1
#
_entry.id   AF-A0A1F4UU01-F1
#
_cell.length_a   1.000
_cell.length_b   1.000
_cell.length_c   1.000
_cell.angle_alpha   90.00
_cell.angle_beta   90.00
_cell.angle_gamma   90.00
#
_symmetry.space_group_name_H-M   'P 1'
#
loop_
_entity.id
_entity.type
_entity.pdbx_description
1 polymer ?
#
loop_
_entity_poly.entity_id
_entity_poly.type
_entity_poly.pdbx_seq_one_letter_code
_entity_poly.pdbx_strand_id
1 'polypeptide(L)'
;MRGFIEFLKTKGVVGMAVGFVIGTQVSSVVTSLVNNVINPLLGVVLGFASNLSEASYTVGGAKVMWGSFVNTLVNFLIIAFLVYLIFKAFGLDSNSKSKKR
;
A
#
# COMPACT_ATOMS: atom_id res chain seq x y z
N MET A 1 -33.80 -14.15 -5.87
CA MET A 1 -33.05 -13.50 -4.76
C MET A 1 -32.61 -14.48 -3.66
N ARG A 2 -33.48 -15.33 -3.10
CA ARG A 2 -33.09 -16.31 -2.05
C ARG A 2 -31.94 -17.25 -2.46
N GLY A 3 -32.00 -17.87 -3.64
CA GLY A 3 -30.94 -18.79 -4.11
C GLY A 3 -29.57 -18.12 -4.35
N PHE A 4 -29.54 -16.81 -4.64
CA PHE A 4 -28.28 -16.07 -4.76
C PHE A 4 -27.64 -15.81 -3.40
N ILE A 5 -28.43 -15.41 -2.39
CA ILE A 5 -27.95 -15.23 -1.02
C ILE A 5 -27.44 -16.56 -0.46
N GLU A 6 -28.14 -17.65 -0.75
CA GLU A 6 -27.75 -19.00 -0.33
C GLU A 6 -26.44 -19.44 -0.99
N PHE A 7 -26.28 -19.21 -2.30
CA PHE A 7 -25.02 -19.43 -3.01
C PHE A 7 -23.83 -18.65 -2.40
N LEU A 8 -24.01 -17.36 -2.09
CA LEU A 8 -22.96 -16.54 -1.48
C LEU A 8 -22.54 -17.05 -0.09
N LYS A 9 -23.51 -17.55 0.69
CA LYS A 9 -23.26 -18.16 2.00
C LYS A 9 -22.53 -19.50 1.86
N THR A 10 -22.97 -20.39 0.96
CA THR A 10 -22.38 -21.73 0.76
C THR A 10 -20.96 -21.68 0.21
N LYS A 11 -20.61 -20.63 -0.55
CA LYS A 11 -19.28 -20.46 -1.14
C LYS A 11 -18.33 -19.61 -0.29
N GLY A 12 -18.74 -19.17 0.91
CA GLY A 12 -17.91 -18.32 1.77
C GLY A 12 -17.56 -16.95 1.18
N VAL A 13 -18.24 -16.54 0.10
CA VAL A 13 -17.93 -15.32 -0.67
C VAL A 13 -18.15 -14.06 0.16
N VAL A 14 -19.10 -14.11 1.09
CA VAL A 14 -19.37 -12.99 2.01
C VAL A 14 -18.14 -12.66 2.87
N GLY A 15 -17.45 -13.67 3.40
CA GLY A 15 -16.24 -13.47 4.20
C GLY A 15 -15.09 -12.90 3.38
N MET A 16 -14.89 -13.42 2.16
CA MET A 16 -13.88 -12.90 1.23
C MET A 16 -14.16 -11.45 0.81
N ALA A 17 -15.42 -11.13 0.52
CA ALA A 17 -15.84 -9.79 0.14
C ALA A 17 -15.60 -8.77 1.27
N VAL A 18 -15.97 -9.12 2.51
CA VAL A 18 -15.71 -8.26 3.68
C VAL A 18 -14.21 -8.07 3.91
N GLY A 19 -13.42 -9.16 3.85
CA GLY A 19 -11.97 -9.07 3.99
C GLY A 19 -11.31 -8.19 2.93
N PHE A 20 -11.75 -8.29 1.68
CA PHE A 20 -11.25 -7.46 0.58
C PHE A 20 -11.61 -5.97 0.76
N VAL A 21 -12.85 -5.67 1.13
CA VAL A 21 -13.30 -4.29 1.36
C VAL A 21 -12.50 -3.65 2.50
N ILE A 22 -12.31 -4.35 3.62
CA ILE A 22 -11.48 -3.83 4.72
C ILE A 22 -10.02 -3.68 4.29
N GLY A 23 -9.48 -4.66 3.54
CA GLY A 23 -8.11 -4.60 3.03
C GLY A 23 -7.84 -3.40 2.13
N THR A 24 -8.77 -3.07 1.24
CA THR A 24 -8.65 -1.89 0.34
C THR A 24 -8.70 -0.56 1.10
N GLN A 25 -9.54 -0.45 2.13
CA GLN A 25 -9.59 0.76 2.96
C GLN A 25 -8.33 0.94 3.81
N VAL A 26 -7.81 -0.14 4.41
CA VAL A 26 -6.54 -0.09 5.16
C VAL A 26 -5.39 0.34 4.24
N SER A 27 -5.29 -0.24 3.05
CA SER A 27 -4.30 0.15 2.04
C SER A 27 -4.41 1.64 1.67
N SER A 28 -5.65 2.15 1.56
CA SER A 28 -5.90 3.57 1.23
C SER A 28 -5.43 4.51 2.34
N VAL A 29 -5.65 4.16 3.61
CA VAL A 29 -5.15 4.93 4.77
C VAL A 29 -3.63 4.95 4.79
N VAL A 30 -2.98 3.80 4.59
CA VAL A 30 -1.52 3.73 4.54
C VAL A 30 -0.97 4.55 3.36
N THR A 31 -1.57 4.41 2.18
CA THR A 31 -1.20 5.19 0.99
C THR A 31 -1.34 6.68 1.23
N SER A 32 -2.41 7.12 1.91
CA SER A 32 -2.62 8.52 2.29
C SER A 32 -1.55 9.01 3.26
N LEU A 33 -1.17 8.21 4.26
CA LEU A 33 -0.08 8.54 5.17
C LEU A 33 1.24 8.72 4.43
N VAL A 34 1.54 7.82 3.48
CA VAL A 34 2.75 7.95 2.67
C VAL A 34 2.70 9.20 1.80
N ASN A 35 1.62 9.39 1.05
CA ASN A 35 1.53 10.50 0.11
C ASN A 35 1.47 11.87 0.78
N ASN A 36 0.83 11.98 1.95
CA ASN A 36 0.61 13.28 2.59
C ASN A 36 1.62 13.60 3.69
N VAL A 37 2.30 12.62 4.26
CA VAL A 37 3.27 12.83 5.35
C VAL A 37 4.68 12.46 4.89
N ILE A 38 4.86 11.24 4.39
CA ILE A 38 6.19 10.73 4.05
C ILE A 38 6.74 11.36 2.78
N ASN A 39 5.96 11.48 1.70
CA ASN A 39 6.42 12.05 0.44
C ASN A 39 6.84 13.52 0.57
N PRO A 40 6.11 14.40 1.29
CA PRO A 40 6.58 15.76 1.56
C PRO A 40 7.85 15.77 2.42
N LEU A 41 7.93 14.94 3.46
CA LEU A 41 9.13 14.80 4.31
C LEU A 41 10.34 14.33 3.51
N LEU A 42 10.17 13.33 2.64
CA LEU A 42 11.20 12.87 1.71
C LEU A 42 11.54 13.94 0.68
N GLY A 43 10.57 14.71 0.19
CA GLY A 43 10.82 15.84 -0.70
C GLY A 43 11.70 16.92 -0.07
N VAL A 44 11.49 17.20 1.22
CA VAL A 44 12.27 18.18 1.98
C VAL A 44 13.64 17.63 2.38
N VAL A 45 13.70 16.40 2.92
CA VAL A 45 14.95 15.77 3.39
C VAL A 45 15.85 15.39 2.22
N LEU A 46 15.27 14.87 1.14
CA LEU A 46 16.06 14.51 -0.03
C LEU A 46 16.41 15.74 -0.85
N GLY A 47 15.67 16.87 -0.81
CA GLY A 47 16.00 18.20 -1.39
C GLY A 47 16.41 18.25 -2.88
N PHE A 48 16.62 17.08 -3.48
CA PHE A 48 17.37 16.76 -4.69
C PHE A 48 16.69 15.58 -5.42
N ALA A 49 15.79 14.81 -4.78
CA ALA A 49 15.02 13.76 -5.45
C ALA A 49 13.89 14.31 -6.35
N SER A 50 13.46 15.55 -6.13
CA SER A 50 12.61 16.29 -7.08
C SER A 50 13.33 16.45 -8.43
N ASN A 51 14.66 16.60 -8.42
CA ASN A 51 15.48 16.61 -9.63
C ASN A 51 15.64 15.22 -10.27
N LEU A 52 15.37 14.11 -9.55
CA LEU A 52 15.30 12.79 -10.17
C LEU A 52 14.01 12.63 -10.97
N SER A 53 12.84 13.08 -10.47
CA SER A 53 11.59 13.01 -11.25
C SER A 53 11.59 13.93 -12.48
N GLU A 54 12.43 14.96 -12.47
CA GLU A 54 12.73 15.85 -13.61
C GLU A 54 13.92 15.38 -14.45
N ALA A 55 14.66 14.35 -14.02
CA ALA A 55 15.73 13.73 -14.80
C ALA A 55 15.12 12.97 -15.99
N SER A 56 14.87 13.71 -17.05
CA SER A 56 14.48 13.18 -18.35
C SER A 56 15.68 13.17 -19.27
N TYR A 57 16.04 12.00 -19.78
CA TYR A 57 16.91 11.91 -20.95
C TYR A 57 16.05 12.11 -22.20
N THR A 58 16.33 13.19 -22.93
CA THR A 58 15.69 13.46 -24.22
C THR A 58 16.50 12.74 -25.29
N VAL A 59 15.95 11.68 -25.87
CA VAL A 59 16.54 11.00 -27.03
C VAL A 59 15.63 11.26 -28.22
N GLY A 60 16.11 12.05 -29.19
CA GLY A 60 15.47 12.22 -30.49
C GLY A 60 14.05 12.78 -30.51
N GLY A 61 13.60 13.48 -29.46
CA GLY A 61 12.26 14.06 -29.36
C GLY A 61 11.30 13.36 -28.38
N ALA A 62 11.68 12.22 -27.81
CA ALA A 62 10.93 11.55 -26.75
C ALA A 62 11.54 11.83 -25.37
N LYS A 63 10.71 12.30 -24.44
CA LYS A 63 11.08 12.59 -23.05
C LYS A 63 10.96 11.30 -22.23
N VAL A 64 12.06 10.57 -22.01
CA VAL A 64 12.03 9.35 -21.17
C VAL A 64 12.21 9.75 -19.71
N MET A 65 11.11 9.81 -18.97
CA MET A 65 11.07 10.18 -17.54
C MET A 65 11.41 8.99 -16.63
N TRP A 66 12.61 8.43 -16.77
CA TRP A 66 13.10 7.31 -15.92
C TRP A 66 13.05 7.64 -14.42
N GLY A 67 13.24 8.91 -14.10
CA GLY A 67 13.04 9.49 -12.77
C GLY A 67 11.73 9.16 -12.07
N SER A 68 10.62 9.28 -12.81
CA SER A 68 9.27 9.03 -12.29
C SER A 68 9.07 7.55 -11.95
N PHE A 69 9.68 6.66 -12.73
CA PHE A 69 9.63 5.22 -12.47
C PHE A 69 10.39 4.84 -11.21
N VAL A 70 11.60 5.37 -11.01
CA VAL A 70 12.39 5.15 -9.79
C VAL A 70 11.67 5.71 -8.56
N ASN A 71 11.07 6.90 -8.68
CA ASN A 71 10.26 7.47 -7.61
C ASN A 71 9.07 6.57 -7.24
N THR A 72 8.38 6.01 -8.24
CA THR A 72 7.27 5.07 -8.02
C THR A 72 7.74 3.79 -7.34
N LEU A 73 8.91 3.25 -7.72
CA LEU A 73 9.51 2.08 -7.06
C LEU A 73 9.87 2.35 -5.60
N VAL A 74 10.47 3.51 -5.31
CA VAL A 74 10.79 3.91 -3.92
C VAL A 74 9.51 4.06 -3.10
N ASN A 75 8.48 4.71 -3.65
CA ASN A 75 7.19 4.85 -2.98
C ASN A 75 6.54 3.48 -2.70
N PHE A 76 6.60 2.56 -3.66
CA PHE A 76 6.11 1.19 -3.48
C PHE A 76 6.82 0.46 -2.32
N LEU A 77 8.16 0.55 -2.26
CA LEU A 77 8.94 -0.06 -1.18
C LEU A 77 8.60 0.54 0.20
N ILE A 78 8.38 1.86 0.26
CA ILE A 78 7.99 2.56 1.50
C ILE A 78 6.61 2.10 1.97
N ILE A 79 5.62 2.06 1.07
CA ILE A 79 4.27 1.60 1.39
C ILE A 79 4.32 0.14 1.87
N ALA A 80 5.02 -0.74 1.16
CA ALA A 80 5.19 -2.14 1.55
C ALA A 80 5.82 -2.27 2.96
N PHE A 81 6.84 -1.47 3.24
CA PHE A 81 7.51 -1.44 4.55
C PHE A 81 6.59 -0.93 5.67
N LEU A 82 5.78 0.11 5.40
CA LEU A 82 4.85 0.64 6.38
C LEU A 82 3.67 -0.31 6.66
N VAL A 83 3.14 -0.96 5.63
CA VAL A 83 2.17 -2.04 5.81
C VAL A 83 2.77 -3.13 6.70
N TYR A 84 3.99 -3.58 6.42
CA TYR A 84 4.67 -4.56 7.28
C TYR A 84 4.82 -4.08 8.72
N LEU A 85 5.26 -2.83 8.94
CA LEU A 85 5.41 -2.27 10.29
C LEU A 85 4.09 -2.19 11.03
N ILE A 86 3.00 -1.79 10.37
CA ILE A 86 1.67 -1.72 10.97
C ILE A 86 1.21 -3.12 11.37
N PHE A 87 1.30 -4.10 10.46
CA PHE A 87 0.92 -5.48 10.77
C PHE A 87 1.75 -6.08 11.93
N LYS A 88 3.05 -5.76 11.97
CA LYS A 88 3.95 -6.15 13.05
C LYS A 88 3.63 -5.45 14.38
N ALA A 89 3.35 -4.15 14.35
CA ALA A 89 3.03 -3.36 15.53
C ALA A 89 1.68 -3.76 16.13
N PHE A 90 0.69 -4.09 15.29
CA PHE A 90 -0.59 -4.63 15.73
C PHE A 90 -0.51 -6.07 16.25
N GLY A 91 0.64 -6.74 16.14
CA GLY A 91 0.88 -8.01 16.82
C GLY A 91 -0.13 -9.10 16.43
N LEU A 92 -0.53 -9.15 15.15
CA LEU A 92 -1.32 -10.27 14.61
C LEU A 92 -0.48 -11.53 14.37
N ASP A 93 0.73 -11.60 14.91
CA ASP A 93 1.30 -12.87 15.33
C ASP A 93 0.43 -13.38 16.47
N SER A 94 -0.52 -14.24 16.15
CA SER A 94 -1.18 -15.07 17.14
C SER A 94 -0.14 -15.95 17.81
N ASN A 95 0.61 -15.41 18.76
CA ASN A 95 0.99 -16.21 19.91
C ASN A 95 -0.28 -16.43 20.69
N SER A 96 -0.96 -17.51 20.30
CA SER A 96 -1.94 -18.21 21.11
C SER A 96 -1.34 -18.44 22.50
N LYS A 97 -1.52 -17.50 23.42
CA LYS A 97 -1.70 -17.86 24.81
C LYS A 97 -3.19 -18.09 24.99
N SER A 98 -3.64 -19.19 24.41
CA SER A 98 -4.54 -20.10 25.13
C SER A 98 -3.83 -20.45 26.42
N LYS A 99 -3.94 -19.57 27.41
CA LYS A 99 -3.61 -19.87 28.80
C LYS A 99 -4.93 -19.97 29.53
N LYS A 100 -5.60 -21.10 29.26
CA LYS A 100 -6.24 -21.97 30.25
C LYS A 100 -6.64 -21.23 31.53
N ARG A 101 -7.86 -20.72 31.55
CA ARG A 101 -8.76 -20.74 32.70
C ARG A 101 -10.18 -20.95 32.20
#